data_AF-A0A7Y2K6A1-F1
#
_entry.id   AF-A0A7Y2K6A1-F1
#
_cell.length_a   1.000
_cell.length_b   1.000
_cell.length_c   1.000
_cell.angle_alpha   90.00
_cell.angle_beta   90.00
_cell.angle_gamma   90.00
#
_symmetry.space_group_name_H-M   'P 1'
#
loop_
_entity.id
_entity.type
_entity.pdbx_description
1 polymer ?
#
loop_
_entity_poly.entity_id
_entity_poly.type
_entity_poly.pdbx_seq_one_letter_code
_entity_poly.pdbx_strand_id
1 'polypeptide(L)'
;MAKQKKWEIKEIKKGGRVSNAAKLIIGTRLSHLLETIEKYFDKMDVDNLHNVRISLRRVRYNMELFISCFNRKQFLGVYNAVQELQDLSGAVRDLDVFKENINALVQIEKARVNKTVLQKVEKKRKKLEEELKLALMKFVHSKKLKNFYKLVL
;
A
#
# COMPACT_ATOMS: atom_id res chain seq x y z
N MET A 1 30.70 -0.35 10.74
CA MET A 1 29.93 -0.52 9.50
C MET A 1 28.49 -0.11 9.77
N ALA A 2 27.92 0.83 9.02
CA ALA A 2 26.56 1.32 9.28
C ALA A 2 25.53 0.19 9.12
N LYS A 3 24.59 0.05 10.06
CA LYS A 3 23.51 -0.94 9.99
C LYS A 3 22.71 -0.73 8.70
N GLN A 4 22.65 -1.79 7.89
CA GLN A 4 21.92 -1.83 6.64
C GLN A 4 20.45 -1.44 6.85
N LYS A 5 19.94 -0.52 6.03
CA LYS A 5 18.53 -0.12 6.09
C LYS A 5 17.67 -1.25 5.52
N LYS A 6 16.60 -1.64 6.23
CA LYS A 6 15.63 -2.68 5.83
C LYS A 6 15.08 -2.52 4.40
N TRP A 7 15.17 -1.33 3.84
CA TRP A 7 14.61 -0.96 2.55
C TRP A 7 15.66 -0.71 1.45
N GLU A 8 16.94 -1.03 1.66
CA GLU A 8 17.96 -0.87 0.63
C GLU A 8 17.74 -1.82 -0.56
N ILE A 9 17.88 -1.32 -1.79
CA ILE A 9 17.84 -2.14 -3.01
C ILE A 9 19.28 -2.51 -3.37
N LYS A 10 19.57 -3.81 -3.38
CA LYS A 10 20.90 -4.36 -3.74
C LYS A 10 21.05 -4.43 -5.26
N GLU A 11 22.27 -4.67 -5.74
CA GLU A 11 22.56 -5.02 -7.14
C GLU A 11 22.35 -3.92 -8.20
N ILE A 12 22.18 -2.66 -7.78
CA ILE A 12 22.19 -1.53 -8.72
C ILE A 12 23.61 -1.35 -9.27
N LYS A 13 23.80 -1.68 -10.56
CA LYS A 13 25.09 -1.55 -11.24
C LYS A 13 25.50 -0.08 -11.43
N LYS A 14 26.71 0.27 -11.00
CA LYS A 14 27.31 1.59 -11.28
C LYS A 14 27.49 1.76 -12.79
N GLY A 15 27.12 2.93 -13.32
CA GLY A 15 27.21 3.23 -14.77
C GLY A 15 26.15 2.54 -15.65
N GLY A 16 25.18 1.83 -15.07
CA GLY A 16 24.08 1.22 -15.82
C GLY A 16 23.02 2.22 -16.29
N ARG A 17 22.18 1.78 -17.24
CA ARG A 17 21.00 2.56 -17.68
C ARG A 17 20.00 2.70 -16.55
N VAL A 18 19.45 3.91 -16.35
CA VAL A 18 18.41 4.19 -15.34
C VAL A 18 17.21 3.27 -15.49
N SER A 19 16.83 2.91 -16.71
CA SER A 19 15.74 1.96 -16.99
C SER A 19 15.95 0.58 -16.35
N ASN A 20 17.20 0.12 -16.24
CA ASN A 20 17.51 -1.18 -15.64
C ASN A 20 17.39 -1.09 -14.11
N ALA A 21 17.87 0.00 -13.52
CA ALA A 21 17.69 0.27 -12.10
C ALA A 21 16.20 0.42 -11.75
N ALA A 22 15.43 1.11 -12.59
CA ALA A 22 13.99 1.28 -12.43
C ALA A 22 13.23 -0.06 -12.40
N LYS A 23 13.55 -0.97 -13.32
CA LYS A 23 12.99 -2.34 -13.34
C LYS A 23 13.30 -3.07 -12.04
N LEU A 24 14.57 -3.11 -11.65
CA LEU A 24 15.00 -3.78 -10.41
C LEU A 24 14.28 -3.20 -9.18
N ILE A 25 14.27 -1.88 -9.03
CA ILE A 25 13.66 -1.20 -7.89
C ILE A 25 12.15 -1.50 -7.84
N ILE A 26 11.42 -1.27 -8.93
CA ILE A 26 9.97 -1.49 -8.97
C ILE A 26 9.65 -2.97 -8.77
N GLY A 27 10.39 -3.87 -9.41
CA GLY A 27 10.27 -5.32 -9.24
C GLY A 27 10.39 -5.71 -7.77
N THR A 28 11.49 -5.34 -7.11
CA THR A 28 11.69 -5.62 -5.68
C THR A 28 10.58 -5.04 -4.79
N ARG A 29 10.12 -3.81 -5.07
CA ARG A 29 9.03 -3.20 -4.28
C ARG A 29 7.70 -3.91 -4.50
N LEU A 30 7.40 -4.34 -5.73
CA LEU A 30 6.21 -5.12 -6.02
C LEU A 30 6.27 -6.49 -5.35
N SER A 31 7.40 -7.19 -5.38
CA SER A 31 7.58 -8.47 -4.68
C SER A 31 7.29 -8.32 -3.18
N HIS A 32 7.87 -7.30 -2.53
CA HIS A 32 7.61 -7.01 -1.13
C HIS A 32 6.16 -6.60 -0.86
N LEU A 33 5.51 -5.87 -1.78
CA LEU A 33 4.08 -5.57 -1.66
C LEU A 33 3.25 -6.86 -1.64
N LEU A 34 3.50 -7.79 -2.56
CA LEU A 34 2.78 -9.07 -2.63
C LEU A 34 2.97 -9.89 -1.35
N GLU A 35 4.19 -9.96 -0.81
CA GLU A 35 4.48 -10.62 0.47
C GLU A 35 3.71 -9.98 1.63
N THR A 36 3.64 -8.64 1.67
CA THR A 36 2.85 -7.96 2.73
C THR A 36 1.35 -8.18 2.59
N ILE A 37 0.85 -8.33 1.35
CA ILE A 37 -0.57 -8.63 1.11
C ILE A 37 -0.89 -10.06 1.56
N GLU A 38 -0.02 -11.02 1.25
CA GLU A 38 -0.14 -12.41 1.71
C GLU A 38 -0.22 -12.48 3.24
N LYS A 39 0.75 -11.85 3.93
CA LYS A 39 0.76 -11.76 5.40
C LYS A 39 -0.49 -11.11 5.99
N TYR A 40 -1.06 -10.12 5.31
CA TYR A 40 -2.33 -9.51 5.72
C TYR A 40 -3.50 -10.49 5.61
N PHE A 41 -3.55 -11.33 4.57
CA PHE A 41 -4.57 -12.37 4.47
C PHE A 41 -4.35 -13.53 5.46
N ASP A 42 -3.11 -13.83 5.82
CA ASP A 42 -2.80 -14.81 6.89
C ASP A 42 -3.29 -14.32 8.25
N LYS A 43 -3.09 -13.02 8.54
CA LYS A 43 -3.52 -12.39 9.79
C LYS A 43 -3.99 -10.96 9.53
N MET A 44 -5.30 -10.78 9.46
CA MET A 44 -5.96 -9.49 9.21
C MET A 44 -5.97 -8.62 10.47
N ASP A 45 -4.82 -8.07 10.83
CA ASP A 45 -4.65 -7.11 11.92
C ASP A 45 -4.15 -5.74 11.43
N VAL A 46 -4.14 -4.77 12.36
CA VAL A 46 -3.76 -3.37 12.09
C VAL A 46 -2.30 -3.28 11.64
N ASP A 47 -1.42 -4.11 12.18
CA ASP A 47 0.02 -4.08 11.87
C ASP A 47 0.30 -4.59 10.45
N ASN A 48 -0.36 -5.66 10.03
CA ASN A 48 -0.25 -6.17 8.67
C ASN A 48 -0.89 -5.20 7.65
N LEU A 49 -2.04 -4.61 7.97
CA LEU A 49 -2.62 -3.56 7.14
C LEU A 49 -1.69 -2.34 7.04
N HIS A 50 -1.02 -1.97 8.12
CA HIS A 50 -0.02 -0.91 8.13
C HIS A 50 1.18 -1.25 7.22
N ASN A 51 1.66 -2.48 7.25
CA ASN A 51 2.73 -2.94 6.35
C ASN A 51 2.32 -2.88 4.88
N VAL A 52 1.09 -3.30 4.54
CA VAL A 52 0.53 -3.16 3.18
C VAL A 52 0.52 -1.70 2.74
N ARG A 53 0.06 -0.77 3.60
CA ARG A 53 0.05 0.68 3.32
C ARG A 53 1.45 1.23 3.04
N ILE A 54 2.44 0.85 3.84
CA ILE A 54 3.83 1.27 3.63
C ILE A 54 4.34 0.74 2.28
N SER A 55 4.09 -0.54 1.98
CA SER A 55 4.49 -1.15 0.71
C SER A 55 3.83 -0.47 -0.49
N LEU A 56 2.52 -0.20 -0.44
CA LEU A 56 1.78 0.51 -1.50
C LEU A 56 2.38 1.89 -1.79
N ARG A 57 2.61 2.68 -0.74
CA ARG A 57 3.22 4.02 -0.87
C ARG A 57 4.61 3.94 -1.51
N ARG A 58 5.43 2.96 -1.11
CA ARG A 58 6.77 2.75 -1.67
C ARG A 58 6.69 2.36 -3.15
N VAL A 59 5.77 1.49 -3.54
CA VAL A 59 5.56 1.13 -4.94
C VAL A 59 5.14 2.37 -5.73
N ARG A 60 4.09 3.07 -5.30
CA ARG A 60 3.55 4.25 -5.99
C ARG A 60 4.61 5.32 -6.24
N TYR A 61 5.37 5.72 -5.22
CA TYR A 61 6.37 6.78 -5.39
C TYR A 61 7.52 6.39 -6.32
N ASN A 62 7.96 5.12 -6.29
CA ASN A 62 8.95 4.65 -7.25
C ASN A 62 8.37 4.56 -8.66
N MET A 63 7.10 4.18 -8.79
CA MET A 63 6.41 4.22 -10.07
C MET A 63 6.37 5.66 -10.61
N GLU A 64 5.91 6.64 -9.84
CA GLU A 64 5.84 8.05 -10.26
C GLU A 64 7.20 8.58 -10.72
N LEU A 65 8.28 8.21 -10.02
CA LEU A 65 9.64 8.62 -10.38
C LEU A 65 10.13 8.02 -11.70
N PHE A 66 9.78 6.76 -11.99
CA PHE A 66 10.34 6.01 -13.13
C PHE A 66 9.39 5.84 -14.30
N ILE A 67 8.25 6.52 -14.34
CA ILE A 67 7.25 6.39 -15.41
C ILE A 67 7.85 6.54 -16.82
N SER A 68 8.82 7.43 -17.00
CA SER A 68 9.52 7.67 -18.28
C SER A 68 10.38 6.49 -18.75
N CYS A 69 10.69 5.53 -17.88
CA CYS A 69 11.49 4.35 -18.21
C CYS A 69 10.66 3.19 -18.80
N PHE A 70 9.34 3.31 -18.88
CA PHE A 70 8.44 2.22 -19.26
C PHE A 70 7.46 2.61 -20.36
N ASN A 71 6.90 1.61 -21.03
CA ASN A 71 5.75 1.83 -21.91
C ASN A 71 4.55 2.31 -21.08
N ARG A 72 4.05 3.50 -21.44
CA ARG A 72 3.00 4.22 -20.68
C ARG A 72 1.74 3.38 -20.48
N LYS A 73 1.28 2.62 -21.49
CA LYS A 73 0.02 1.87 -21.41
C LYS A 73 0.10 0.73 -20.39
N GLN A 74 1.17 -0.06 -20.44
CA GLN A 74 1.39 -1.17 -19.50
C GLN A 74 1.61 -0.64 -18.07
N PHE A 75 2.38 0.43 -17.96
CA PHE A 75 2.71 1.07 -16.70
C PHE A 75 1.48 1.63 -15.98
N LEU A 76 0.65 2.42 -16.68
CA LEU A 76 -0.56 3.03 -16.11
C LEU A 76 -1.57 1.98 -15.62
N GLY A 77 -1.62 0.81 -16.28
CA GLY A 77 -2.52 -0.28 -15.88
C GLY A 77 -2.26 -0.80 -14.46
N VAL A 78 -1.00 -0.85 -14.03
CA VAL A 78 -0.63 -1.25 -12.65
C VAL A 78 -0.61 -0.05 -11.72
N TYR A 79 -0.12 1.11 -12.19
CA TYR A 79 -0.09 2.34 -11.40
C TYR A 79 -1.48 2.70 -10.87
N ASN A 80 -2.50 2.70 -11.74
CA ASN A 80 -3.87 3.06 -11.34
C ASN A 80 -4.43 2.09 -10.28
N ALA A 81 -4.11 0.80 -10.38
CA ALA A 81 -4.52 -0.18 -9.39
C ALA A 81 -3.79 0.03 -8.05
N VAL A 82 -2.49 0.32 -8.06
CA VAL A 82 -1.74 0.67 -6.85
C VAL A 82 -2.28 1.94 -6.20
N GLN A 83 -2.62 2.95 -7.00
CA GLN A 83 -3.24 4.18 -6.52
C GLN A 83 -4.59 3.89 -5.85
N GLU A 84 -5.49 3.16 -6.51
CA GLU A 84 -6.78 2.77 -5.94
C GLU A 84 -6.63 2.03 -4.60
N LEU A 85 -5.71 1.07 -4.53
CA LEU A 85 -5.41 0.34 -3.29
C LEU A 85 -4.87 1.26 -2.18
N GLN A 86 -3.99 2.21 -2.54
CA GLN A 86 -3.48 3.17 -1.57
C GLN A 86 -4.59 4.07 -1.05
N ASP A 87 -5.49 4.53 -1.91
CA ASP A 87 -6.59 5.42 -1.54
C ASP A 87 -7.61 4.68 -0.64
N LEU A 88 -7.98 3.44 -1.00
CA LEU A 88 -8.85 2.58 -0.18
C LEU A 88 -8.24 2.28 1.19
N SER A 89 -6.97 1.87 1.22
CA SER A 89 -6.28 1.63 2.49
C SER A 89 -6.15 2.91 3.30
N GLY A 90 -5.97 4.06 2.62
CA GLY A 90 -6.08 5.44 3.12
C GLY A 90 -7.31 5.65 3.97
N ALA A 91 -8.46 5.48 3.34
CA ALA A 91 -9.78 5.69 3.94
C ALA A 91 -10.06 4.80 5.17
N VAL A 92 -9.53 3.58 5.21
CA VAL A 92 -9.62 2.71 6.40
C VAL A 92 -8.86 3.34 7.58
N ARG A 93 -7.61 3.78 7.37
CA ARG A 93 -6.80 4.40 8.44
C ARG A 93 -7.37 5.73 8.89
N ASP A 94 -7.97 6.51 7.99
CA ASP A 94 -8.57 7.79 8.37
C ASP A 94 -9.66 7.59 9.42
N LEU A 95 -10.43 6.50 9.33
CA LEU A 95 -11.42 6.13 10.34
C LEU A 95 -10.80 5.60 11.63
N ASP A 96 -9.68 4.86 11.56
CA ASP A 96 -8.92 4.46 12.74
C ASP A 96 -8.39 5.68 13.50
N VAL A 97 -7.76 6.63 12.80
CA VAL A 97 -7.26 7.89 13.37
C VAL A 97 -8.41 8.73 13.91
N PHE A 98 -9.54 8.79 13.23
CA PHE A 98 -10.73 9.48 13.72
C PHE A 98 -11.22 8.88 15.06
N LYS A 99 -11.24 7.55 15.18
CA LYS A 99 -11.61 6.85 16.42
C LYS A 99 -10.59 7.10 17.53
N GLU A 100 -9.29 7.06 17.22
CA GLU A 100 -8.19 7.40 18.15
C GLU A 100 -8.37 8.83 18.69
N ASN A 101 -8.63 9.81 17.82
CA ASN A 101 -8.84 11.22 18.19
C ASN A 101 -10.10 11.42 19.05
N ILE A 102 -11.22 10.77 18.71
CA ILE A 102 -12.44 10.84 19.53
C ILE A 102 -12.18 10.27 20.92
N ASN A 103 -11.51 9.13 21.01
CA ASN A 103 -11.20 8.52 22.31
C ASN A 103 -10.31 9.45 23.15
N ALA A 104 -9.33 10.12 22.54
CA ALA A 104 -8.50 11.11 23.23
C ALA A 104 -9.33 12.29 23.76
N LEU A 105 -10.27 12.83 22.97
CA LEU A 105 -11.16 13.91 23.42
C LEU A 105 -12.06 13.51 24.60
N VAL A 106 -12.57 12.27 24.59
CA VAL A 106 -13.39 11.77 25.70
C VAL A 106 -12.56 11.61 26.98
N GLN A 107 -11.32 11.13 26.87
CA GLN A 107 -10.47 10.82 28.02
C GLN A 107 -9.76 12.06 28.59
N ILE A 108 -9.23 12.92 27.72
CA ILE A 108 -8.42 14.09 28.10
C ILE A 108 -9.33 15.29 28.36
N GLU A 109 -10.18 15.62 27.39
CA GLU A 109 -11.01 16.83 27.41
C GLU A 109 -12.38 16.60 28.08
N LYS A 110 -12.67 15.38 28.55
CA LYS A 110 -13.96 14.98 29.14
C LYS A 110 -15.17 15.30 28.25
N ALA A 111 -14.96 15.34 26.93
CA ALA A 111 -16.00 15.66 25.97
C ALA A 111 -17.10 14.58 25.95
N ARG A 112 -18.35 14.99 25.84
CA ARG A 112 -19.48 14.05 25.66
C ARG A 112 -19.65 13.74 24.18
N VAL A 113 -19.37 12.49 23.80
CA VAL A 113 -19.54 12.01 22.42
C VAL A 113 -20.72 11.05 22.34
N ASN A 114 -21.58 11.27 21.35
CA ASN A 114 -22.72 10.38 21.12
C ASN A 114 -22.23 9.00 20.65
N LYS A 115 -22.61 7.94 21.36
CA LYS A 115 -22.22 6.55 21.05
C LYS A 115 -22.60 6.13 19.62
N THR A 116 -23.66 6.71 19.04
CA THR A 116 -24.06 6.44 17.64
C THR A 116 -23.01 6.88 16.62
N VAL A 117 -22.19 7.90 16.92
CA VAL A 117 -21.08 8.33 16.06
C VAL A 117 -20.03 7.22 15.96
N LEU A 118 -19.60 6.68 17.10
CA LEU A 118 -18.61 5.60 17.16
C LEU A 118 -19.11 4.33 16.44
N GLN A 119 -20.40 4.01 16.58
CA GLN A 119 -21.02 2.89 15.86
C GLN A 119 -21.03 3.10 14.34
N LYS A 120 -21.35 4.31 13.87
CA LYS A 120 -21.31 4.65 12.44
C LYS A 120 -19.90 4.58 11.86
N VAL A 121 -18.90 5.07 12.61
CA VAL A 121 -17.48 4.98 12.23
C VAL A 121 -17.05 3.52 12.08
N GLU A 122 -17.34 2.69 13.09
CA GLU A 122 -16.97 1.26 13.06
C GLU A 122 -17.64 0.53 11.89
N LYS A 123 -18.93 0.80 11.63
CA LYS A 123 -19.64 0.22 10.49
C LYS A 123 -19.02 0.65 9.15
N LYS A 124 -18.69 1.94 9.01
CA LYS A 124 -18.04 2.46 7.78
C LYS A 124 -16.64 1.89 7.60
N ARG A 125 -15.86 1.77 8.69
CA ARG A 125 -14.51 1.16 8.69
C ARG A 125 -14.57 -0.26 8.18
N LYS A 126 -15.45 -1.09 8.74
CA LYS A 126 -15.64 -2.48 8.29
C LYS A 126 -15.99 -2.56 6.81
N LYS A 127 -16.90 -1.71 6.34
CA LYS A 127 -17.26 -1.67 4.92
C LYS A 127 -16.06 -1.38 4.02
N LEU A 128 -15.27 -0.34 4.34
CA LEU A 128 -14.08 0.02 3.57
C LEU A 128 -12.99 -1.05 3.64
N GLU A 129 -12.85 -1.72 4.77
CA GLU A 129 -11.93 -2.85 4.92
C GLU A 129 -12.33 -4.04 4.02
N GLU A 130 -13.62 -4.36 3.89
CA GLU A 130 -14.09 -5.36 2.94
C GLU A 130 -13.88 -4.93 1.47
N GLU A 131 -14.14 -3.67 1.13
CA GLU A 131 -13.86 -3.11 -0.20
C GLU A 131 -12.35 -3.21 -0.53
N LEU A 132 -11.48 -2.89 0.44
CA LEU A 132 -10.03 -3.03 0.31
C LEU A 132 -9.61 -4.49 0.10
N LYS A 133 -10.14 -5.44 0.88
CA LYS A 133 -9.83 -6.88 0.73
C LYS A 133 -10.14 -7.38 -0.68
N LEU A 134 -11.32 -7.04 -1.19
CA LEU A 134 -11.72 -7.40 -2.54
C LEU A 134 -10.80 -6.78 -3.60
N ALA A 135 -10.42 -5.51 -3.42
CA ALA A 135 -9.49 -4.84 -4.33
C ALA A 135 -8.10 -5.48 -4.30
N LEU A 136 -7.58 -5.83 -3.11
CA LEU A 136 -6.29 -6.52 -2.95
C LEU A 136 -6.31 -7.89 -3.64
N MET A 137 -7.36 -8.68 -3.42
CA MET A 137 -7.52 -9.99 -4.08
C MET A 137 -7.56 -9.85 -5.61
N LYS A 138 -8.34 -8.89 -6.12
CA LYS A 138 -8.42 -8.62 -7.57
C LYS A 138 -7.06 -8.20 -8.13
N PHE A 139 -6.32 -7.37 -7.41
CA PHE A 139 -5.00 -6.90 -7.83
C PHE A 139 -3.99 -8.04 -7.97
N VAL A 140 -3.85 -8.87 -6.92
CA VAL A 140 -2.92 -10.02 -6.88
C VAL A 140 -3.19 -11.00 -8.03
N HIS A 141 -4.45 -11.23 -8.38
CA HIS A 141 -4.84 -12.15 -9.45
C HIS A 141 -4.89 -11.50 -10.85
N SER A 142 -4.66 -10.18 -10.96
CA SER A 142 -4.87 -9.46 -12.21
C SER A 142 -3.87 -9.85 -13.30
N LYS A 143 -4.35 -10.02 -14.54
CA LYS A 143 -3.49 -10.22 -15.72
C LYS A 143 -2.55 -9.03 -15.94
N LYS A 144 -2.99 -7.81 -15.63
CA LYS A 144 -2.18 -6.58 -15.74
C LYS A 144 -0.95 -6.65 -14.85
N LEU A 145 -1.11 -7.04 -13.58
CA LEU A 145 0.01 -7.24 -12.66
C LEU A 145 0.94 -8.34 -13.17
N LYS A 146 0.41 -9.52 -13.52
CA LYS A 146 1.22 -10.65 -14.01
C LYS A 146 2.08 -10.26 -15.22
N ASN A 147 1.51 -9.51 -16.17
CA ASN A 147 2.23 -9.05 -17.36
C ASN A 147 3.29 -7.99 -17.02
N PHE A 148 2.97 -7.05 -16.13
CA PHE A 148 3.93 -6.03 -15.70
C PHE A 148 5.07 -6.64 -14.86
N TYR A 149 4.78 -7.65 -14.04
CA TYR A 149 5.76 -8.33 -13.21
C TYR A 149 6.85 -9.00 -14.07
N LYS A 150 6.47 -9.61 -15.20
CA LYS A 150 7.40 -10.15 -16.21
C LYS A 150 8.26 -9.10 -16.93
N LEU A 151 7.93 -7.82 -16.82
CA LEU A 151 8.68 -6.72 -17.44
C LEU A 151 9.78 -6.18 -16.52
N VAL A 152 9.55 -6.30 -15.20
CA VAL A 152 10.40 -5.75 -14.14
C VAL A 152 11.29 -6.78 -13.46
N LEU A 153 10.98 -8.08 -13.62
CA LEU A 153 11.85 -9.21 -13.33
C LEU A 153 12.43 -9.76 -14.65
#